data_AF-A0A9N8PYI6-F1
#
_entry.id   AF-A0A9N8PYI6-F1
#
_cell.length_a   1.000
_cell.length_b   1.000
_cell.length_c   1.000
_cell.angle_alpha   90.00
_cell.angle_beta   90.00
_cell.angle_gamma   90.00
#
_symmetry.space_group_name_H-M   'P 1'
#
loop_
_entity.id
_entity.type
_entity.pdbx_description
1 polymer ?
#
loop_
_entity_poly.entity_id
_entity_poly.type
_entity_poly.pdbx_seq_one_letter_code
_entity_poly.pdbx_strand_id
1 'polypeptide(L)'
;MAVSNGYGSWCSREEAGSLSDQLLCSARALAVPPHTDAHTHRHLPLLFNLFHTYACLGLSEKHQLLRLKLLDIVLAVCMDESNTSMGKYQYPESAKIHQVVCALVRCCDVSARCGSAGAGEGAAPLPNPFAEPHAHAALPRPALSPAAADVLYNRTGTYMKKLTEECCGCDEGIRLLQFLCWEHAGWSRIALAELLWQMAYAYCHELRRHSDALTALLLLEDSWQTHRIHNVINGVQGVSEERPGLLETAARARGHYQKRAYACVKLLVGVMCRAPAAARAVRAHHDARRRWRTLLVWLQDELDRVTTASISHTYTLTGFMSYFFLKKIL
;
A
#
# COMPACT_ATOMS: atom_id res chain seq x y z
N MET A 1 34.69 12.40 43.30
CA MET A 1 33.39 11.72 43.48
C MET A 1 32.83 11.43 42.11
N ALA A 2 33.06 10.21 41.62
CA ALA A 2 32.52 9.71 40.37
C ALA A 2 31.13 9.14 40.64
N VAL A 3 30.10 9.69 39.99
CA VAL A 3 28.77 9.08 39.96
C VAL A 3 28.84 7.88 39.03
N SER A 4 28.43 6.73 39.54
CA SER A 4 28.62 5.41 38.94
C SER A 4 27.78 5.20 37.67
N ASN A 5 28.40 4.48 36.73
CA ASN A 5 27.86 3.97 35.48
C ASN A 5 26.67 3.02 35.71
N GLY A 6 25.45 3.56 35.76
CA GLY A 6 24.20 2.78 35.92
C GLY A 6 23.25 2.76 34.72
N TYR A 7 23.53 3.51 33.65
CA TYR A 7 22.77 3.43 32.39
C TYR A 7 23.75 3.13 31.27
N GLY A 8 23.61 1.96 30.65
CA GLY A 8 24.34 1.61 29.43
C GLY A 8 24.23 2.74 28.41
N SER A 9 25.30 3.01 27.69
CA SER A 9 25.36 4.07 26.67
C SER A 9 24.35 3.77 25.56
N TRP A 10 23.11 4.23 25.70
CA TRP A 10 22.00 4.03 24.75
C TRP A 10 22.26 4.64 23.37
N CYS A 11 23.26 5.50 23.28
CA CYS A 11 23.92 5.85 22.04
C CYS A 11 25.43 5.81 22.24
N SER A 12 26.16 5.28 21.26
CA SER A 12 27.61 5.53 21.22
C SER A 12 27.79 7.04 21.09
N ARG A 13 28.80 7.60 21.78
CA ARG A 13 29.12 9.03 21.70
C ARG A 13 29.44 9.49 20.28
N GLU A 14 29.67 8.54 19.37
CA GLU A 14 29.94 8.75 17.94
C GLU A 14 28.67 8.93 17.09
N GLU A 15 27.50 8.44 17.53
CA GLU A 15 26.24 8.54 16.75
C GLU A 15 25.51 9.89 16.92
N ALA A 16 25.64 10.51 18.10
CA ALA A 16 24.88 11.70 18.47
C ALA A 16 25.73 12.97 18.48
N GLY A 17 25.65 13.76 17.41
CA GLY A 17 26.39 15.01 17.24
C GLY A 17 25.67 16.25 17.76
N SER A 18 24.43 16.12 18.20
CA SER A 18 23.58 17.23 18.67
C SER A 18 22.66 16.80 19.81
N LEU A 19 22.08 17.77 20.53
CA LEU A 19 21.04 17.50 21.52
C LEU A 19 19.83 16.79 20.89
N SER A 20 19.43 17.19 19.68
CA SER A 20 18.37 16.52 18.95
C SER A 20 18.70 15.05 18.66
N ASP A 21 19.95 14.73 18.33
CA ASP A 21 20.35 13.34 18.13
C ASP A 21 20.25 12.53 19.41
N GLN A 22 20.68 13.09 20.54
CA GLN A 22 20.60 12.42 21.83
C GLN A 22 19.14 12.12 22.22
N LEU A 23 18.23 13.08 22.02
CA LEU A 23 16.80 12.87 22.28
C LEU A 23 16.19 11.80 21.39
N LEU A 24 16.50 11.83 20.08
CA LEU A 24 16.01 10.84 19.12
C LEU A 24 16.61 9.45 19.37
N CYS A 25 17.89 9.38 19.74
CA CYS A 25 18.57 8.18 20.22
C CYS A 25 17.85 7.54 21.40
N SER A 26 17.54 8.35 22.42
CA SER A 26 16.81 7.89 23.61
C SER A 26 15.41 7.42 23.26
N ALA A 27 14.67 8.16 22.44
CA ALA A 27 13.35 7.74 21.97
C ALA A 27 13.41 6.46 21.13
N ARG A 28 14.42 6.32 20.25
CA ARG A 28 14.67 5.12 19.43
C ARG A 28 14.93 3.91 20.30
N ALA A 29 15.75 4.05 21.35
CA ALA A 29 16.09 2.96 22.26
C ALA A 29 14.86 2.35 22.96
N LEU A 30 13.83 3.17 23.22
CA LEU A 30 12.55 2.69 23.77
C LEU A 30 11.71 1.87 22.79
N ALA A 31 12.01 1.93 21.49
CA ALA A 31 11.32 1.18 20.44
C ALA A 31 12.05 -0.12 20.03
N VAL A 32 13.20 -0.44 20.62
CA VAL A 32 14.04 -1.59 20.21
C VAL A 32 13.50 -2.91 20.79
N PRO A 33 13.24 -3.95 19.97
CA PRO A 33 12.55 -5.19 20.38
C PRO A 33 13.13 -5.97 21.57
N PRO A 34 14.46 -6.15 21.78
CA PRO A 34 14.96 -6.85 22.97
C PRO A 34 14.71 -6.12 24.32
N HIS A 35 14.15 -4.90 24.31
CA HIS A 35 13.86 -4.10 25.51
C HIS A 35 12.36 -3.85 25.74
N THR A 36 11.49 -4.48 24.97
CA THR A 36 10.04 -4.25 25.07
C THR A 36 9.39 -5.20 26.07
N ASP A 37 9.31 -4.77 27.33
CA ASP A 37 8.36 -5.35 28.29
C ASP A 37 6.92 -5.07 27.83
N ALA A 38 5.95 -5.87 28.29
CA ALA A 38 4.53 -5.70 27.96
C ALA A 38 3.98 -4.29 28.28
N HIS A 39 4.61 -3.56 29.21
CA HIS A 39 4.29 -2.16 29.50
C HIS A 39 4.81 -1.19 28.43
N THR A 40 6.01 -1.43 27.88
CA THR A 40 6.64 -0.61 26.84
C THR A 40 5.89 -0.72 25.50
N HIS A 41 5.34 -1.89 25.18
CA HIS A 41 4.50 -2.09 23.98
C HIS A 41 3.29 -1.14 23.92
N ARG A 42 2.75 -0.73 25.07
CA ARG A 42 1.62 0.21 25.16
C ARG A 42 1.97 1.64 24.73
N HIS A 43 3.26 1.98 24.71
CA HIS A 43 3.74 3.33 24.37
C HIS A 43 4.32 3.44 22.96
N LEU A 44 4.50 2.32 22.24
CA LEU A 44 4.97 2.32 20.86
C LEU A 44 4.16 3.23 19.93
N PRO A 45 2.81 3.27 20.00
CA PRO A 45 2.03 4.21 19.18
C PRO A 45 2.42 5.68 19.38
N LEU A 46 2.69 6.09 20.63
CA LEU A 46 3.10 7.46 20.97
C LEU A 46 4.49 7.76 20.42
N LEU A 47 5.40 6.79 20.47
CA LEU A 47 6.75 6.92 19.89
C LEU A 47 6.68 7.07 18.37
N PHE A 48 5.89 6.25 17.67
CA PHE A 48 5.72 6.40 16.23
C PHE A 48 5.02 7.70 15.86
N ASN A 49 4.11 8.20 16.69
CA ASN A 49 3.51 9.51 16.49
C ASN A 49 4.52 10.65 16.66
N LEU A 50 5.40 10.56 17.66
CA LEU A 50 6.51 11.50 17.84
C LEU A 50 7.41 11.52 16.59
N PHE A 51 7.86 10.35 16.13
CA PHE A 51 8.72 10.24 14.96
C PHE A 51 8.06 10.75 13.68
N HIS A 52 6.78 10.45 13.49
CA HIS A 52 6.04 10.94 12.34
C HIS A 52 5.90 12.47 12.39
N THR A 53 5.50 13.01 13.54
CA THR A 53 5.36 14.47 13.73
C THR A 53 6.69 15.17 13.50
N TYR A 54 7.79 14.59 13.98
CA TYR A 54 9.13 15.11 13.75
C TYR A 54 9.52 15.05 12.26
N ALA A 55 9.26 13.93 11.57
CA ALA A 55 9.48 13.79 10.14
C ALA A 55 8.65 14.78 9.29
N CYS A 56 7.51 15.25 9.81
CA CYS A 56 6.68 16.27 9.15
C CYS A 56 7.24 17.69 9.24
N LEU A 57 8.27 17.95 10.07
CA LEU A 57 8.89 19.28 10.17
C LEU A 57 9.67 19.67 8.91
N GLY A 58 10.28 18.70 8.23
CA GLY A 58 11.08 19.00 7.05
C GLY A 58 11.95 17.84 6.58
N LEU A 59 12.65 18.09 5.46
CA LEU A 59 13.57 17.11 4.87
C LEU A 59 14.78 16.85 5.76
N SER A 60 15.26 17.87 6.48
CA SER A 60 16.38 17.75 7.42
C SER A 60 16.09 16.73 8.52
N GLU A 61 14.88 16.77 9.09
CA GLU A 61 14.43 15.86 10.14
C GLU A 61 14.29 14.43 9.61
N LYS A 62 13.73 14.26 8.40
CA LYS A 62 13.69 12.95 7.74
C LYS A 62 15.09 12.36 7.54
N HIS A 63 16.04 13.16 7.07
CA HIS A 63 17.44 12.73 6.91
C HIS A 63 18.12 12.41 8.25
N GLN A 64 17.83 13.17 9.29
CA GLN A 64 18.34 12.88 10.64
C GLN A 64 17.82 11.54 11.15
N LEU A 65 16.51 11.26 11.01
CA LEU A 65 15.93 9.98 11.39
C LEU A 65 16.52 8.81 10.61
N LEU A 66 16.77 8.99 9.30
CA LEU A 66 17.43 7.99 8.46
C LEU A 66 18.89 7.75 8.88
N ARG A 67 19.65 8.82 9.16
CA ARG A 67 21.03 8.72 9.64
C ARG A 67 21.09 7.98 10.97
N LEU A 68 20.13 8.23 11.87
CA LEU A 68 19.98 7.54 13.14
C LEU A 68 19.30 6.16 13.01
N LYS A 69 19.24 5.58 11.80
CA LYS A 69 18.74 4.20 11.56
C LYS A 69 17.33 3.95 12.10
N LEU A 70 16.51 4.98 12.22
CA LEU A 70 15.17 4.83 12.76
C LEU A 70 14.30 3.93 11.86
N LEU A 71 14.46 4.04 10.54
CA LEU A 71 13.74 3.20 9.58
C LEU A 71 13.98 1.71 9.84
N ASP A 72 15.19 1.31 10.23
CA ASP A 72 15.55 -0.08 10.50
C ASP A 72 14.79 -0.60 11.74
N ILE A 73 14.72 0.22 12.79
CA ILE A 73 13.98 -0.11 14.02
C ILE A 73 12.48 -0.19 13.74
N VAL A 74 11.93 0.79 13.02
CA VAL A 74 10.51 0.83 12.67
C VAL A 74 10.12 -0.41 11.87
N LEU A 75 10.90 -0.77 10.85
CA LEU A 75 10.66 -1.97 10.05
C LEU A 75 10.87 -3.26 10.86
N ALA A 76 11.85 -3.31 11.77
CA ALA A 76 12.02 -4.47 12.65
C ALA A 76 10.80 -4.67 13.55
N VAL A 77 10.26 -3.60 14.15
CA VAL A 77 9.05 -3.65 14.97
C VAL A 77 7.82 -4.05 14.14
N CYS A 78 7.67 -3.54 12.90
CA CYS A 78 6.60 -3.97 11.99
C CYS A 78 6.61 -5.50 11.74
N MET A 79 7.80 -6.09 11.72
CA MET A 79 8.02 -7.48 11.31
C MET A 79 8.10 -8.44 12.51
N ASP A 80 7.96 -7.94 13.73
CA ASP A 80 7.97 -8.75 14.95
C ASP A 80 6.60 -9.38 15.19
N GLU A 81 6.51 -10.69 14.97
CA GLU A 81 5.29 -11.47 15.12
C GLU A 81 4.90 -11.72 16.59
N SER A 82 5.79 -11.47 17.56
CA SER A 82 5.50 -11.61 18.99
C SER A 82 4.33 -10.72 19.46
N ASN A 83 4.12 -9.60 18.75
CA ASN A 83 3.07 -8.62 19.00
C ASN A 83 1.66 -9.14 18.64
N THR A 84 1.55 -10.21 17.85
CA THR A 84 0.25 -10.79 17.44
C THR A 84 -0.44 -11.59 18.55
N SER A 85 0.31 -12.01 19.58
CA SER A 85 -0.20 -12.81 20.70
C SER A 85 -0.96 -12.00 21.76
N MET A 86 -0.81 -10.67 21.78
CA MET A 86 -1.28 -9.80 22.87
C MET A 86 -2.66 -9.14 22.66
N GLY A 87 -3.42 -9.53 21.64
CA GLY A 87 -4.87 -9.26 21.60
C GLY A 87 -5.39 -8.74 20.27
N LYS A 88 -6.42 -9.41 19.78
CA LYS A 88 -7.14 -9.16 18.52
C LYS A 88 -7.93 -7.83 18.45
N TYR A 89 -7.61 -6.82 19.27
CA TYR A 89 -8.41 -5.60 19.46
C TYR A 89 -7.62 -4.30 19.74
N GLN A 90 -6.40 -4.15 19.22
CA GLN A 90 -5.62 -2.90 19.35
C GLN A 90 -4.94 -2.59 18.00
N TYR A 91 -5.05 -1.44 17.32
CA TYR A 91 -5.59 -0.10 17.57
C TYR A 91 -5.68 0.63 16.19
N PRO A 92 -6.46 1.71 16.04
CA PRO A 92 -6.35 2.70 14.94
C PRO A 92 -4.93 3.29 14.72
N GLU A 93 -4.02 3.05 15.66
CA GLU A 93 -2.68 3.65 15.72
C GLU A 93 -1.58 2.79 15.07
N SER A 94 -1.87 1.54 14.67
CA SER A 94 -0.91 0.71 13.91
C SER A 94 -0.53 1.39 12.59
N ALA A 95 -1.45 2.10 11.95
CA ALA A 95 -1.17 2.87 10.74
C ALA A 95 -0.01 3.88 10.90
N LYS A 96 0.25 4.38 12.12
CA LYS A 96 1.30 5.37 12.37
C LYS A 96 2.70 4.82 12.06
N ILE A 97 2.93 3.52 12.30
CA ILE A 97 4.20 2.87 11.98
C ILE A 97 4.50 2.98 10.48
N HIS A 98 3.49 2.70 9.66
CA HIS A 98 3.59 2.77 8.21
C HIS A 98 3.62 4.22 7.68
N GLN A 99 3.03 5.19 8.40
CA GLN A 99 3.21 6.61 8.09
C GLN A 99 4.67 7.05 8.28
N VAL A 100 5.35 6.57 9.32
CA VAL A 100 6.80 6.79 9.50
C VAL A 100 7.58 6.12 8.38
N VAL A 101 7.29 4.85 8.06
CA VAL A 101 7.94 4.15 6.93
C VAL A 101 7.76 4.93 5.63
N CYS A 102 6.53 5.37 5.33
CA CYS A 102 6.22 6.17 4.14
C CYS A 102 7.08 7.44 4.07
N ALA A 103 7.10 8.23 5.16
CA ALA A 103 7.84 9.48 5.21
C ALA A 103 9.35 9.30 4.99
N LEU A 104 9.94 8.23 5.53
CA LEU A 104 11.38 7.98 5.48
C LEU A 104 11.82 7.29 4.19
N VAL A 105 11.13 6.23 3.76
CA VAL A 105 11.50 5.44 2.56
C VAL A 105 11.48 6.29 1.30
N ARG A 106 10.52 7.21 1.18
CA ARG A 106 10.42 8.15 0.03
C ARG A 106 11.58 9.14 -0.07
N CYS A 107 12.39 9.29 0.98
CA CYS A 107 13.61 10.10 0.95
C CYS A 107 14.81 9.31 0.43
N CYS A 108 14.77 7.97 0.45
CA CYS A 108 15.89 7.12 0.08
C CYS A 108 16.05 6.99 -1.44
N ASP A 109 17.29 6.76 -1.87
CA ASP A 109 17.57 6.33 -3.23
C ASP A 109 17.25 4.83 -3.39
N VAL A 110 16.32 4.54 -4.30
CA VAL A 110 15.90 3.18 -4.66
C VAL A 110 16.15 2.89 -6.15
N SER A 111 16.86 3.76 -6.86
CA SER A 111 17.03 3.69 -8.32
C SER A 111 17.64 2.35 -8.77
N ALA A 112 18.55 1.77 -7.98
CA ALA A 112 19.15 0.46 -8.22
C ALA A 112 18.16 -0.73 -8.10
N ARG A 113 16.95 -0.49 -7.58
CA ARG A 113 15.86 -1.47 -7.51
C ARG A 113 14.82 -1.27 -8.61
N CYS A 114 14.83 -0.13 -9.30
CA CYS A 114 13.93 0.16 -10.40
C CYS A 114 14.46 -0.44 -11.71
N GLY A 115 13.55 -0.87 -12.58
CA GLY A 115 13.85 -1.35 -13.92
C GLY A 115 12.65 -1.13 -14.84
N SER A 116 12.93 -0.68 -16.06
CA SER A 116 11.89 -0.42 -17.06
C SER A 116 11.33 -1.71 -17.66
N ALA A 117 10.05 -1.73 -17.99
CA ALA A 117 9.46 -2.79 -18.80
C ALA A 117 10.12 -2.88 -20.19
N GLY A 118 10.62 -1.75 -20.71
CA GLY A 118 11.36 -1.65 -21.97
C GLY A 118 12.87 -1.86 -21.82
N ALA A 119 13.36 -2.39 -20.70
CA ALA A 119 14.80 -2.56 -20.47
C ALA A 119 15.49 -3.41 -21.58
N GLY A 120 14.77 -4.39 -22.15
CA GLY A 120 15.27 -5.17 -23.29
C GLY A 120 15.48 -4.36 -24.58
N GLU A 121 14.82 -3.21 -24.69
CA GLU A 121 14.96 -2.23 -25.78
C GLU A 121 15.90 -1.07 -25.40
N GLY A 122 16.58 -1.17 -24.25
CA GLY A 122 17.50 -0.15 -23.74
C GLY A 122 16.82 1.01 -23.02
N ALA A 123 15.53 0.93 -22.71
CA ALA A 123 14.84 1.99 -21.97
C ALA A 123 15.31 2.06 -20.51
N ALA A 124 15.64 3.27 -20.04
CA ALA A 124 15.96 3.53 -18.64
C ALA A 124 14.67 3.68 -17.79
N PRO A 125 14.71 3.34 -16.50
CA PRO A 125 13.57 3.56 -15.61
C PRO A 125 13.27 5.06 -15.45
N LEU A 126 11.98 5.38 -15.40
CA LEU A 126 11.50 6.76 -15.18
C LEU A 126 11.77 7.24 -13.75
N PRO A 127 12.02 8.55 -13.53
CA PRO A 127 12.17 9.10 -12.19
C PRO A 127 10.87 8.94 -11.39
N ASN A 128 10.98 8.58 -10.12
CA ASN A 128 9.84 8.29 -9.26
C ASN A 128 9.15 9.59 -8.78
N PRO A 129 7.92 9.92 -9.23
CA PRO A 129 7.23 11.14 -8.84
C PRO A 129 6.70 11.10 -7.40
N PHE A 130 6.72 9.92 -6.77
CA PHE A 130 6.34 9.72 -5.37
C PHE A 130 7.52 9.83 -4.41
N ALA A 131 8.74 10.08 -4.91
CA ALA A 131 9.87 10.41 -4.04
C ALA A 131 9.66 11.79 -3.38
N GLU A 132 10.23 12.00 -2.20
CA GLU A 132 10.14 13.31 -1.55
C GLU A 132 10.81 14.39 -2.41
N PRO A 133 10.16 15.53 -2.69
CA PRO A 133 10.76 16.61 -3.47
C PRO A 133 12.06 17.07 -2.82
N HIS A 134 13.15 17.03 -3.58
CA HIS A 134 14.47 17.40 -3.09
C HIS A 134 14.73 18.86 -3.45
N ALA A 135 14.38 19.78 -2.54
CA ALA A 135 14.47 21.24 -2.76
C ALA A 135 15.91 21.71 -3.09
N HIS A 136 16.92 20.96 -2.66
CA HIS A 136 18.33 21.24 -2.91
C HIS A 136 18.97 20.10 -3.70
N ALA A 137 18.84 20.12 -5.03
CA ALA A 137 19.41 19.12 -5.96
C ALA A 137 20.92 18.80 -5.81
N ALA A 138 21.63 19.46 -4.90
CA ALA A 138 23.05 19.30 -4.65
C ALA A 138 23.42 18.12 -3.73
N LEU A 139 22.51 17.63 -2.88
CA LEU A 139 22.81 16.50 -1.99
C LEU A 139 22.24 15.19 -2.56
N PRO A 140 23.03 14.10 -2.62
CA PRO A 140 22.52 12.81 -3.03
C PRO A 140 21.50 12.29 -2.00
N ARG A 141 20.44 11.63 -2.47
CA ARG A 141 19.50 10.94 -1.60
C ARG A 141 20.23 9.87 -0.79
N PRO A 142 19.93 9.69 0.50
CA PRO A 142 20.54 8.64 1.30
C PRO A 142 20.19 7.27 0.73
N ALA A 143 21.18 6.37 0.68
CA ALA A 143 20.92 4.99 0.32
C ALA A 143 20.05 4.29 1.38
N LEU A 144 19.21 3.36 0.93
CA LEU A 144 18.47 2.49 1.84
C LEU A 144 19.46 1.58 2.61
N SER A 145 19.26 1.43 3.92
CA SER A 145 20.09 0.53 4.71
C SER A 145 19.90 -0.93 4.25
N PRO A 146 20.88 -1.82 4.47
CA PRO A 146 20.71 -3.25 4.16
C PRO A 146 19.54 -3.89 4.92
N ALA A 147 19.32 -3.51 6.18
CA ALA A 147 18.23 -4.04 6.99
C ALA A 147 16.84 -3.61 6.45
N ALA A 148 16.69 -2.33 6.10
CA ALA A 148 15.46 -1.86 5.48
C ALA A 148 15.25 -2.45 4.09
N ALA A 149 16.33 -2.61 3.31
CA ALA A 149 16.28 -3.25 2.00
C ALA A 149 15.88 -4.72 2.08
N ASP A 150 16.33 -5.45 3.10
CA ASP A 150 15.93 -6.85 3.32
C ASP A 150 14.42 -6.97 3.55
N VAL A 151 13.87 -6.16 4.48
CA VAL A 151 12.43 -6.17 4.76
C VAL A 151 11.62 -5.80 3.52
N LEU A 152 12.02 -4.73 2.82
CA LEU A 152 11.27 -4.21 1.69
C LEU A 152 11.41 -5.08 0.43
N TYR A 153 12.61 -5.56 0.08
CA TYR A 153 12.85 -6.20 -1.23
C TYR A 153 13.10 -7.71 -1.18
N ASN A 154 13.46 -8.27 -0.02
CA ASN A 154 13.62 -9.72 0.13
C ASN A 154 12.41 -10.36 0.84
N ARG A 155 11.82 -9.64 1.81
CA ARG A 155 10.64 -10.07 2.59
C ARG A 155 9.35 -9.33 2.18
N THR A 156 9.31 -8.88 0.93
CA THR A 156 8.24 -8.04 0.36
C THR A 156 6.84 -8.61 0.59
N GLY A 157 6.64 -9.91 0.41
CA GLY A 157 5.33 -10.55 0.61
C GLY A 157 4.83 -10.45 2.05
N THR A 158 5.71 -10.64 3.03
CA THR A 158 5.36 -10.52 4.45
C THR A 158 5.06 -9.07 4.82
N TYR A 159 5.91 -8.12 4.40
CA TYR A 159 5.67 -6.70 4.67
C TYR A 159 4.39 -6.19 3.98
N MET A 160 4.12 -6.64 2.74
CA MET A 160 2.91 -6.27 2.01
C MET A 160 1.65 -6.72 2.73
N LYS A 161 1.65 -7.89 3.38
CA LYS A 161 0.51 -8.33 4.20
C LYS A 161 0.26 -7.41 5.38
N LYS A 162 1.30 -7.06 6.15
CA LYS A 162 1.21 -6.08 7.26
C LYS A 162 0.69 -4.73 6.77
N LEU A 163 1.27 -4.21 5.69
CA LEU A 163 0.82 -2.96 5.06
C LEU A 163 -0.66 -3.01 4.67
N THR A 164 -1.10 -4.17 4.14
CA THR A 164 -2.47 -4.39 3.69
C THR A 164 -3.48 -4.40 4.85
N GLU A 165 -3.11 -5.04 5.95
CA GLU A 165 -3.93 -5.19 7.15
C GLU A 165 -4.04 -3.88 7.94
N GLU A 166 -2.94 -3.12 8.05
CA GLU A 166 -2.81 -2.04 9.03
C GLU A 166 -3.03 -0.63 8.46
N CYS A 167 -2.72 -0.37 7.19
CA CYS A 167 -2.78 0.99 6.63
C CYS A 167 -3.22 1.09 5.16
N CYS A 168 -3.59 -0.02 4.52
CA CYS A 168 -4.02 0.03 3.13
C CYS A 168 -5.19 0.97 2.94
N GLY A 169 -5.12 1.81 1.91
CA GLY A 169 -6.19 2.73 1.53
C GLY A 169 -6.24 4.04 2.32
N CYS A 170 -5.36 4.27 3.30
CA CYS A 170 -5.05 5.65 3.72
C CYS A 170 -4.08 6.31 2.72
N ASP A 171 -4.02 7.64 2.74
CA ASP A 171 -3.20 8.41 1.79
C ASP A 171 -1.72 8.02 1.86
N GLU A 172 -1.15 7.84 3.06
CA GLU A 172 0.24 7.45 3.21
C GLU A 172 0.51 6.01 2.75
N GLY A 173 -0.40 5.08 3.04
CA GLY A 173 -0.30 3.69 2.60
C GLY A 173 -0.33 3.58 1.07
N ILE A 174 -1.25 4.31 0.43
CA ILE A 174 -1.32 4.40 -1.04
C ILE A 174 -0.05 5.04 -1.61
N ARG A 175 0.42 6.16 -1.03
CA ARG A 175 1.66 6.82 -1.49
C ARG A 175 2.89 5.93 -1.35
N LEU A 176 2.98 5.14 -0.29
CA LEU A 176 4.07 4.19 -0.09
C LEU A 176 4.01 3.07 -1.14
N LEU A 177 2.83 2.53 -1.41
CA LEU A 177 2.63 1.55 -2.48
C LEU A 177 3.03 2.10 -3.86
N GLN A 178 2.60 3.33 -4.17
CA GLN A 178 2.95 3.99 -5.41
C GLN A 178 4.47 4.19 -5.54
N PHE A 179 5.13 4.62 -4.47
CA PHE A 179 6.59 4.76 -4.44
C PHE A 179 7.30 3.43 -4.68
N LEU A 180 6.91 2.36 -3.99
CA LEU A 180 7.57 1.05 -4.07
C LEU A 180 7.28 0.30 -5.38
N CYS A 181 6.12 0.54 -6.00
CA CYS A 181 5.73 -0.12 -7.24
C CYS A 181 6.21 0.61 -8.50
N TRP A 182 6.57 1.89 -8.40
CA TRP A 182 7.04 2.69 -9.53
C TRP A 182 8.29 2.09 -10.17
N GLU A 183 8.20 1.80 -11.47
CA GLU A 183 9.29 1.18 -12.24
C GLU A 183 9.80 -0.11 -11.58
N HIS A 184 8.94 -0.87 -10.89
CA HIS A 184 9.34 -2.07 -10.17
C HIS A 184 8.33 -3.23 -10.34
N ALA A 185 8.68 -4.18 -11.22
CA ALA A 185 7.83 -5.33 -11.53
C ALA A 185 7.57 -6.27 -10.34
N GLY A 186 8.59 -6.55 -9.52
CA GLY A 186 8.48 -7.46 -8.36
C GLY A 186 7.47 -6.99 -7.32
N TRP A 187 7.67 -5.78 -6.78
CA TRP A 187 6.71 -5.08 -5.92
C TRP A 187 5.31 -4.99 -6.53
N SER A 188 5.19 -4.54 -7.79
CA SER A 188 3.91 -4.46 -8.48
C SER A 188 3.18 -5.82 -8.48
N ARG A 189 3.88 -6.92 -8.78
CA ARG A 189 3.30 -8.27 -8.80
C ARG A 189 2.79 -8.69 -7.42
N ILE A 190 3.58 -8.50 -6.38
CA ILE A 190 3.23 -8.89 -5.00
C ILE A 190 2.06 -8.04 -4.48
N ALA A 191 2.10 -6.72 -4.69
CA ALA A 191 1.03 -5.81 -4.27
C ALA A 191 -0.29 -6.14 -4.98
N LEU A 192 -0.26 -6.40 -6.29
CA LEU A 192 -1.46 -6.83 -7.03
C LEU A 192 -1.99 -8.17 -6.53
N ALA A 193 -1.13 -9.14 -6.26
CA ALA A 193 -1.54 -10.45 -5.78
C ALA A 193 -2.26 -10.35 -4.41
N GLU A 194 -1.71 -9.55 -3.49
CA GLU A 194 -2.31 -9.35 -2.18
C GLU A 194 -3.62 -8.54 -2.27
N LEU A 195 -3.65 -7.45 -3.06
CA LEU A 195 -4.88 -6.66 -3.21
C LEU A 195 -6.00 -7.43 -3.93
N LEU A 196 -5.68 -8.28 -4.91
CA LEU A 196 -6.69 -9.14 -5.56
C LEU A 196 -7.24 -10.19 -4.59
N TRP A 197 -6.40 -10.72 -3.71
CA TRP A 197 -6.86 -11.59 -2.62
C TRP A 197 -7.83 -10.87 -1.69
N GLN A 198 -7.50 -9.65 -1.26
CA GLN A 198 -8.40 -8.84 -0.44
C GLN A 198 -9.71 -8.53 -1.17
N MET A 199 -9.66 -8.21 -2.46
CA MET A 199 -10.88 -8.01 -3.26
C MET A 199 -11.74 -9.28 -3.33
N ALA A 200 -11.14 -10.46 -3.30
CA ALA A 200 -11.85 -11.75 -3.34
C ALA A 200 -12.41 -12.20 -1.99
N TYR A 201 -11.76 -11.85 -0.86
CA TYR A 201 -12.06 -12.45 0.44
C TYR A 201 -12.32 -11.47 1.59
N ALA A 202 -11.90 -10.21 1.50
CA ALA A 202 -12.11 -9.23 2.58
C ALA A 202 -13.59 -8.97 2.87
N TYR A 203 -13.86 -8.48 4.08
CA TYR A 203 -15.19 -8.07 4.51
C TYR A 203 -15.69 -6.85 3.72
N CYS A 204 -17.01 -6.74 3.55
CA CYS A 204 -17.62 -5.70 2.71
C CYS A 204 -17.22 -4.27 3.09
N HIS A 205 -17.02 -3.98 4.37
CA HIS A 205 -16.65 -2.65 4.85
C HIS A 205 -15.19 -2.28 4.53
N GLU A 206 -14.33 -3.28 4.27
CA GLU A 206 -12.92 -3.09 3.94
C GLU A 206 -12.68 -3.06 2.42
N LEU A 207 -13.63 -3.53 1.60
CA LEU A 207 -13.46 -3.56 0.14
C LEU A 207 -13.09 -2.20 -0.45
N ARG A 208 -13.59 -1.11 0.12
CA ARG A 208 -13.31 0.24 -0.37
C ARG A 208 -11.81 0.56 -0.31
N ARG A 209 -11.16 0.36 0.85
CA ARG A 209 -9.74 0.68 1.03
C ARG A 209 -8.83 -0.10 0.08
N HIS A 210 -9.16 -1.36 -0.19
CA HIS A 210 -8.41 -2.20 -1.14
C HIS A 210 -8.68 -1.79 -2.59
N SER A 211 -9.93 -1.41 -2.91
CA SER A 211 -10.29 -0.92 -4.24
C SER A 211 -9.59 0.41 -4.58
N ASP A 212 -9.46 1.31 -3.60
CA ASP A 212 -8.80 2.61 -3.77
C ASP A 212 -7.29 2.41 -3.99
N ALA A 213 -6.63 1.55 -3.19
CA ALA A 213 -5.23 1.20 -3.38
C ALA A 213 -4.95 0.52 -4.73
N LEU A 214 -5.80 -0.43 -5.13
CA LEU A 214 -5.66 -1.12 -6.41
C LEU A 214 -5.87 -0.15 -7.59
N THR A 215 -6.83 0.77 -7.49
CA THR A 215 -7.03 1.84 -8.47
C THR A 215 -5.78 2.72 -8.61
N ALA A 216 -5.17 3.12 -7.49
CA ALA A 216 -3.96 3.94 -7.50
C ALA A 216 -2.79 3.25 -8.22
N LEU A 217 -2.60 1.94 -8.02
CA LEU A 217 -1.56 1.16 -8.70
C LEU A 217 -1.80 1.02 -10.20
N LEU A 218 -3.05 0.83 -10.61
CA LEU A 218 -3.41 0.70 -12.03
C LEU A 218 -3.25 2.00 -12.82
N LEU A 219 -3.24 3.13 -12.13
CA LEU A 219 -3.10 4.46 -12.70
C LEU A 219 -1.70 5.05 -12.56
N LEU A 220 -0.74 4.27 -12.06
CA LEU A 220 0.67 4.62 -12.16
C LEU A 220 1.08 4.67 -13.63
N GLU A 221 1.46 5.85 -14.11
CA GLU A 221 1.88 6.13 -15.50
C GLU A 221 3.37 5.86 -15.70
N ASP A 222 3.81 4.67 -15.30
CA ASP A 222 5.17 4.18 -15.53
C ASP A 222 5.18 3.15 -16.68
N SER A 223 6.36 2.61 -17.02
CA SER A 223 6.51 1.62 -18.09
C SER A 223 5.77 0.28 -17.82
N TRP A 224 5.39 -0.01 -16.58
CA TRP A 224 4.70 -1.24 -16.16
C TRP A 224 3.18 -1.11 -16.09
N GLN A 225 2.59 0.05 -16.40
CA GLN A 225 1.14 0.29 -16.29
C GLN A 225 0.33 -0.78 -17.02
N THR A 226 0.66 -1.06 -18.28
CA THR A 226 -0.06 -2.03 -19.11
C THR A 226 0.04 -3.45 -18.52
N HIS A 227 1.19 -3.82 -17.95
CA HIS A 227 1.37 -5.11 -17.28
C HIS A 227 0.51 -5.21 -16.02
N ARG A 228 0.44 -4.15 -15.20
CA ARG A 228 -0.42 -4.12 -14.02
C ARG A 228 -1.89 -4.27 -14.39
N ILE A 229 -2.34 -3.54 -15.42
CA ILE A 229 -3.71 -3.63 -15.97
C ILE A 229 -4.02 -5.05 -16.45
N HIS A 230 -3.12 -5.65 -17.24
CA HIS A 230 -3.28 -7.01 -17.72
C HIS A 230 -3.43 -8.02 -16.57
N ASN A 231 -2.54 -7.93 -15.57
CA ASN A 231 -2.55 -8.83 -14.42
C ASN A 231 -3.81 -8.67 -13.56
N VAL A 232 -4.37 -7.47 -13.42
CA VAL A 232 -5.62 -7.30 -12.67
C VAL A 232 -6.83 -7.86 -13.40
N ILE A 233 -6.84 -7.79 -14.74
CA ILE A 233 -7.94 -8.30 -15.56
C ILE A 233 -7.91 -9.84 -15.60
N ASN A 234 -6.74 -10.41 -15.88
CA ASN A 234 -6.57 -11.84 -16.14
C ASN A 234 -6.17 -12.65 -14.91
N GLY A 235 -5.63 -12.00 -13.88
CA GLY A 235 -5.07 -12.65 -12.70
C GLY A 235 -3.55 -12.54 -12.66
N VAL A 236 -2.99 -12.77 -11.48
CA VAL A 236 -1.54 -12.76 -11.24
C VAL A 236 -1.05 -14.21 -11.20
N GLN A 237 -0.18 -14.55 -12.16
CA GLN A 237 0.50 -15.84 -12.25
C GLN A 237 1.94 -15.74 -11.75
N GLY A 238 2.56 -16.89 -11.45
CA GLY A 238 3.97 -16.96 -11.01
C GLY A 238 4.22 -16.43 -9.59
N VAL A 239 3.18 -16.39 -8.77
CA VAL A 239 3.24 -16.20 -7.31
C VAL A 239 2.87 -17.53 -6.63
N SER A 240 3.21 -17.71 -5.35
CA SER A 240 2.97 -18.98 -4.63
C SER A 240 1.52 -19.47 -4.69
N GLU A 241 0.56 -18.55 -4.81
CA GLU A 241 -0.86 -18.85 -5.02
C GLU A 241 -1.38 -17.97 -6.15
N GLU A 242 -1.79 -18.57 -7.27
CA GLU A 242 -2.36 -17.82 -8.39
C GLU A 242 -3.59 -17.04 -7.93
N ARG A 243 -3.65 -15.76 -8.32
CA ARG A 243 -4.72 -14.87 -7.90
C ARG A 243 -5.69 -14.64 -9.05
N PRO A 244 -7.00 -14.92 -8.89
CA PRO A 244 -7.98 -14.64 -9.92
C PRO A 244 -8.06 -13.13 -10.19
N GLY A 245 -8.22 -12.77 -11.46
CA GLY A 245 -8.45 -11.38 -11.86
C GLY A 245 -9.82 -10.84 -11.42
N LEU A 246 -10.01 -9.52 -11.47
CA LEU A 246 -11.24 -8.87 -10.99
C LEU A 246 -12.50 -9.34 -11.74
N LEU A 247 -12.40 -9.64 -13.03
CA LEU A 247 -13.53 -10.14 -13.81
C LEU A 247 -13.98 -11.52 -13.33
N GLU A 248 -13.04 -12.37 -12.94
CA GLU A 248 -13.32 -13.67 -12.34
C GLU A 248 -13.94 -13.53 -10.95
N THR A 249 -13.31 -12.71 -10.11
CA THR A 249 -13.77 -12.44 -8.75
C THR A 249 -15.20 -11.91 -8.75
N ALA A 250 -15.52 -10.97 -9.64
CA ALA A 250 -16.87 -10.45 -9.80
C ALA A 250 -17.85 -11.52 -10.28
N ALA A 251 -17.47 -12.33 -11.28
CA ALA A 251 -18.33 -13.37 -11.84
C ALA A 251 -18.66 -14.47 -10.82
N ARG A 252 -17.71 -14.81 -9.94
CA ARG A 252 -17.93 -15.74 -8.82
C ARG A 252 -18.85 -15.12 -7.77
N ALA A 253 -18.63 -13.87 -7.39
CA ALA A 253 -19.35 -13.21 -6.29
C ALA A 253 -20.80 -12.81 -6.62
N ARG A 254 -21.16 -12.62 -7.90
CA ARG A 254 -22.45 -12.02 -8.31
C ARG A 254 -23.72 -12.71 -7.77
N GLY A 255 -23.67 -14.01 -7.48
CA GLY A 255 -24.83 -14.78 -7.02
C GLY A 255 -25.06 -14.80 -5.50
N HIS A 256 -24.03 -14.49 -4.71
CA HIS A 256 -24.09 -14.65 -3.24
C HIS A 256 -23.48 -13.46 -2.47
N TYR A 257 -22.70 -12.60 -3.14
CA TYR A 257 -22.02 -11.48 -2.53
C TYR A 257 -21.94 -10.28 -3.49
N GLN A 258 -23.12 -9.80 -3.91
CA GLN A 258 -23.29 -8.77 -4.94
C GLN A 258 -22.44 -7.52 -4.68
N LYS A 259 -22.32 -7.05 -3.42
CA LYS A 259 -21.49 -5.88 -3.05
C LYS A 259 -20.04 -5.97 -3.55
N ARG A 260 -19.43 -7.15 -3.52
CA ARG A 260 -18.07 -7.38 -4.04
C ARG A 260 -18.04 -7.41 -5.56
N ALA A 261 -19.03 -8.03 -6.20
CA ALA A 261 -19.16 -7.98 -7.65
C ALA A 261 -19.27 -6.53 -8.15
N TYR A 262 -20.12 -5.73 -7.49
CA TYR A 262 -20.23 -4.29 -7.76
C TYR A 262 -18.91 -3.55 -7.54
N ALA A 263 -18.19 -3.81 -6.44
CA ALA A 263 -16.91 -3.16 -6.17
C ALA A 263 -15.87 -3.45 -7.26
N CYS A 264 -15.78 -4.70 -7.72
CA CYS A 264 -14.87 -5.10 -8.80
C CYS A 264 -15.23 -4.43 -10.14
N VAL A 265 -16.52 -4.43 -10.50
CA VAL A 265 -17.00 -3.76 -11.72
C VAL A 265 -16.76 -2.25 -11.63
N LYS A 266 -17.09 -1.64 -10.49
CA LYS A 266 -16.91 -0.20 -10.24
C LYS A 266 -15.46 0.24 -10.40
N LEU A 267 -14.53 -0.53 -9.82
CA LEU A 267 -13.11 -0.29 -9.97
C LEU A 267 -12.68 -0.35 -11.43
N LEU A 268 -13.02 -1.45 -12.14
CA LEU A 268 -12.62 -1.62 -13.54
C LEU A 268 -13.13 -0.50 -14.43
N VAL A 269 -14.39 -0.10 -14.25
CA VAL A 269 -14.96 1.07 -14.93
C VAL A 269 -14.15 2.32 -14.65
N GLY A 270 -13.91 2.63 -13.37
CA GLY A 270 -13.19 3.83 -12.96
C GLY A 270 -11.81 3.92 -13.58
N VAL A 271 -11.11 2.78 -13.69
CA VAL A 271 -9.81 2.69 -14.37
C VAL A 271 -9.98 2.83 -15.89
N MET A 272 -10.95 2.18 -16.53
CA MET A 272 -11.18 2.30 -17.98
C MET A 272 -11.50 3.73 -18.42
N CYS A 273 -12.20 4.51 -17.58
CA CYS A 273 -12.48 5.92 -17.85
C CYS A 273 -11.23 6.82 -17.76
N ARG A 274 -10.20 6.40 -17.03
CA ARG A 274 -8.98 7.19 -16.75
C ARG A 274 -7.75 6.70 -17.50
N ALA A 275 -7.71 5.42 -17.86
CA ALA A 275 -6.62 4.76 -18.56
C ALA A 275 -7.17 3.96 -19.75
N PRO A 276 -7.10 4.50 -20.98
CA PRO A 276 -7.59 3.83 -22.18
C PRO A 276 -6.98 2.43 -22.41
N ALA A 277 -5.77 2.19 -21.88
CA ALA A 277 -5.11 0.88 -21.89
C ALA A 277 -5.96 -0.22 -21.22
N ALA A 278 -6.71 0.11 -20.15
CA ALA A 278 -7.59 -0.85 -19.49
C ALA A 278 -8.77 -1.25 -20.36
N ALA A 279 -9.39 -0.29 -21.06
CA ALA A 279 -10.48 -0.57 -21.99
C ALA A 279 -10.00 -1.46 -23.15
N ARG A 280 -8.80 -1.18 -23.67
CA ARG A 280 -8.17 -2.03 -24.70
C ARG A 280 -7.88 -3.44 -24.18
N ALA A 281 -7.32 -3.57 -22.97
CA ALA A 281 -7.00 -4.86 -22.38
C ALA A 281 -8.24 -5.76 -22.20
N VAL A 282 -9.36 -5.19 -21.72
CA VAL A 282 -10.63 -5.93 -21.60
C VAL A 282 -11.16 -6.36 -22.97
N ARG A 283 -11.04 -5.51 -24.00
CA ARG A 283 -11.56 -5.78 -25.35
C ARG A 283 -10.68 -6.74 -26.17
N ALA A 284 -9.38 -6.73 -25.92
CA ALA A 284 -8.38 -7.50 -26.66
C ALA A 284 -8.49 -9.01 -26.38
N HIS A 285 -8.71 -9.39 -25.12
CA HIS A 285 -8.81 -10.81 -24.74
C HIS A 285 -10.26 -11.30 -24.83
N HIS A 286 -10.48 -12.38 -25.58
CA HIS A 286 -11.81 -12.95 -25.82
C HIS A 286 -12.55 -13.27 -24.51
N ASP A 287 -11.87 -13.91 -23.56
CA ASP A 287 -12.49 -14.36 -22.30
C ASP A 287 -12.78 -13.19 -21.36
N ALA A 288 -11.86 -12.22 -21.27
CA ALA A 288 -12.10 -10.98 -20.53
C ALA A 288 -13.32 -10.24 -21.10
N ARG A 289 -13.38 -10.07 -22.43
CA ARG A 289 -14.51 -9.44 -23.13
C ARG A 289 -15.83 -10.19 -22.93
N ARG A 290 -15.80 -11.52 -22.89
CA ARG A 290 -16.98 -12.35 -22.61
C ARG A 290 -17.46 -12.14 -21.18
N ARG A 291 -16.57 -12.27 -20.19
CA ARG A 291 -16.90 -12.08 -18.76
C ARG A 291 -17.42 -10.67 -18.48
N TRP A 292 -16.78 -9.66 -19.07
CA TRP A 292 -17.22 -8.27 -18.99
C TRP A 292 -18.67 -8.09 -19.48
N ARG A 293 -19.01 -8.60 -20.68
CA ARG A 293 -20.38 -8.54 -21.21
C ARG A 293 -21.38 -9.25 -20.30
N THR A 294 -21.04 -10.43 -19.80
CA THR A 294 -21.90 -11.18 -18.88
C THR A 294 -22.14 -10.43 -17.57
N LEU A 295 -21.13 -9.73 -17.04
CA LEU A 295 -21.28 -8.90 -15.85
C LEU A 295 -22.15 -7.67 -16.11
N LEU A 296 -22.05 -7.05 -17.29
CA LEU A 296 -22.92 -5.92 -17.66
C LEU A 296 -24.39 -6.33 -17.79
N VAL A 297 -24.67 -7.48 -18.39
CA VAL A 297 -26.05 -8.02 -18.46
C VAL A 297 -26.61 -8.26 -17.06
N TRP A 298 -25.82 -8.92 -16.20
CA TRP A 298 -26.22 -9.14 -14.81
C TRP A 298 -26.49 -7.82 -14.06
N LEU A 299 -25.65 -6.81 -14.26
CA LEU A 299 -25.80 -5.49 -13.64
C LEU A 299 -27.08 -4.80 -14.09
N GLN A 300 -27.42 -4.92 -15.39
CA GLN A 300 -28.65 -4.39 -15.97
C GLN A 300 -29.88 -5.09 -15.38
N ASP A 301 -29.88 -6.43 -15.32
CA ASP A 301 -30.98 -7.20 -14.74
C ASP A 301 -31.25 -6.80 -13.27
N GLU A 302 -30.19 -6.56 -12.50
CA GLU A 302 -30.31 -6.18 -11.08
C GLU A 302 -30.85 -4.75 -10.92
N LEU A 303 -30.49 -3.83 -11.83
CA LEU A 303 -31.07 -2.48 -11.88
C LEU A 303 -32.56 -2.50 -12.20
N ASP A 304 -32.96 -3.33 -13.16
CA ASP A 304 -34.36 -3.45 -13.58
C ASP A 304 -35.23 -4.06 -12.46
N ARG A 305 -34.69 -5.01 -11.68
CA ARG A 305 -35.33 -5.53 -10.45
C ARG A 305 -35.54 -4.47 -9.39
N VAL A 306 -34.54 -3.60 -9.15
CA VAL A 306 -34.68 -2.50 -8.17
C VAL A 306 -35.69 -1.46 -8.66
N THR A 307 -35.68 -1.13 -9.94
CA THR A 307 -36.59 -0.13 -10.52
C THR A 307 -38.05 -0.60 -10.45
N THR A 308 -38.31 -1.86 -10.80
CA THR A 308 -39.65 -2.47 -10.69
C THR A 308 -40.13 -2.59 -9.23
N ALA A 309 -39.24 -2.90 -8.28
CA ALA A 309 -39.58 -2.92 -6.85
C ALA A 309 -39.81 -1.51 -6.25
N SER A 310 -39.11 -0.49 -6.77
CA SER A 310 -39.20 0.90 -6.30
C SER A 310 -40.46 1.65 -6.71
N ILE A 311 -41.26 1.08 -7.63
CA ILE A 311 -42.62 1.57 -7.92
C ILE A 311 -43.58 1.27 -6.74
N SER A 312 -43.18 0.42 -5.79
CA SER A 312 -44.01 0.02 -4.66
C SER A 312 -43.50 0.47 -3.28
N HIS A 313 -42.23 0.82 -3.07
CA HIS A 313 -41.76 1.40 -1.81
C HIS A 313 -40.51 2.28 -1.92
N THR A 314 -40.56 3.39 -1.19
CA THR A 314 -39.59 4.48 -1.02
C THR A 314 -38.18 4.06 -0.58
N TYR A 315 -37.18 4.59 -1.30
CA TYR A 315 -35.77 4.83 -0.96
C TYR A 315 -34.94 3.69 -0.34
N THR A 316 -34.16 2.99 -1.18
CA THR A 316 -32.89 2.36 -0.75
C THR A 316 -31.70 2.99 -1.47
N LEU A 317 -30.72 3.47 -0.67
CA LEU A 317 -29.49 4.17 -1.08
C LEU A 317 -28.63 3.42 -2.14
N THR A 318 -28.86 2.12 -2.31
CA THR A 318 -28.19 1.26 -3.29
C THR A 318 -28.66 1.49 -4.73
N GLY A 319 -29.93 1.87 -4.95
CA GLY A 319 -30.45 2.14 -6.30
C GLY A 319 -29.90 3.43 -6.92
N PHE A 320 -29.67 4.44 -6.07
CA PHE A 320 -29.23 5.77 -6.52
C PHE A 320 -27.78 5.78 -7.05
N MET A 321 -26.90 5.01 -6.40
CA MET A 321 -25.49 4.86 -6.81
C MET A 321 -25.38 4.09 -8.13
N SER A 322 -26.15 3.02 -8.33
CA SER A 322 -26.10 2.21 -9.55
C SER A 322 -26.67 2.94 -10.78
N TYR A 323 -27.70 3.77 -10.60
CA TYR A 323 -28.32 4.55 -11.69
C TYR A 323 -27.41 5.69 -12.21
N PHE A 324 -26.73 6.41 -11.30
CA PHE A 324 -25.74 7.42 -11.69
C PHE A 324 -24.45 6.82 -12.25
N PHE A 325 -24.11 5.59 -11.83
CA PHE A 325 -22.91 4.91 -12.30
C PHE A 325 -23.00 4.53 -13.78
N LEU A 326 -24.15 4.00 -14.25
CA LEU A 326 -24.31 3.62 -15.67
C LEU A 326 -24.34 4.81 -16.63
N LYS A 327 -24.96 5.93 -16.25
CA LYS A 327 -25.08 7.14 -17.11
C LYS A 327 -23.76 7.83 -17.40
N LYS A 328 -22.68 7.47 -16.69
CA LYS A 328 -21.30 7.93 -16.96
C LYS A 328 -20.47 6.92 -17.75
N ILE A 329 -20.98 5.70 -17.95
CA ILE A 329 -20.27 4.56 -18.56
C ILE A 329 -20.75 4.30 -20.00
N LEU A 330 -22.05 4.50 -20.25
CA LEU A 330 -22.64 4.57 -21.58
C LEU A 330 -22.51 5.98 -22.15
#